data_AF-A0A6I7NW78-F1
#
_entry.id   AF-A0A6I7NW78-F1
#
_cell.length_a   1.000
_cell.length_b   1.000
_cell.length_c   1.000
_cell.angle_alpha   90.00
_cell.angle_beta   90.00
_cell.angle_gamma   90.00
#
_symmetry.space_group_name_H-M   'P 1'
#
loop_
_entity.id
_entity.type
_entity.pdbx_description
1 polymer ?
#
loop_
_entity_poly.entity_id
_entity_poly.type
_entity_poly.pdbx_seq_one_letter_code
_entity_poly.pdbx_strand_id
1 'polypeptide(L)'
;MRGWCRSVPIASSGVTAVVRQGFSYRGFTSLLVLANFVVMSVTGIVLYVVPSGRVANWLDWTFLSLAKDDWAAIHISSSLIFVVAGVLHLVNNWKPFVHHVRERMARHSVRPKKEAVAAFVGMVLIVAGTIADLPPFSYLMQLNEAAKGMWSLQVSEEPPFSRAEEATLALVAARTGRSPEAVVAALGEAGLTVQGPNDVIRAIADRNDLSPAGVYARLQQGLASTEPSGPAWLQEARTVDDIKLHLGDSGLGRKTVGQIAQELGLAPADLQARFAALGIHAAQDARLRELAEVNGMGTTDLIAAALLGPNAR
;
A
#
# COMPACT_ATOMS: atom_id res chain seq x y z
N MET A 1 47.37 53.89 28.84
CA MET A 1 48.57 54.27 28.04
C MET A 1 48.26 53.97 26.57
N ARG A 2 47.55 54.87 25.87
CA ARG A 2 48.03 55.71 24.74
C ARG A 2 49.08 55.07 23.82
N GLY A 3 48.75 55.02 22.52
CA GLY A 3 49.66 54.71 21.42
C GLY A 3 48.98 54.74 20.04
N TRP A 4 48.44 55.89 19.64
CA TRP A 4 48.11 56.21 18.24
C TRP A 4 49.42 56.43 17.45
N CYS A 5 49.54 55.87 16.24
CA CYS A 5 50.35 56.43 15.14
C CYS A 5 49.95 55.73 13.83
N ARG A 6 49.13 56.40 13.01
CA ARG A 6 49.48 57.19 11.81
C ARG A 6 49.41 56.35 10.53
N SER A 7 48.47 56.73 9.68
CA SER A 7 48.44 56.43 8.26
C SER A 7 49.70 56.98 7.58
N VAL A 8 50.30 56.16 6.71
CA VAL A 8 51.22 56.61 5.68
C VAL A 8 50.51 56.40 4.34
N PRO A 9 50.29 57.44 3.53
CA PRO A 9 49.85 57.25 2.16
C PRO A 9 51.10 56.96 1.31
N ILE A 10 51.22 55.73 0.80
CA ILE A 10 52.13 55.43 -0.30
C ILE A 10 51.26 55.18 -1.53
N ALA A 11 51.19 56.18 -2.39
CA ALA A 11 50.74 56.00 -3.76
C ALA A 11 51.88 55.33 -4.54
N SER A 12 51.76 54.04 -4.82
CA SER A 12 52.49 53.38 -5.91
C SER A 12 51.80 52.06 -6.25
N SER A 13 51.17 52.02 -7.43
CA SER A 13 50.97 50.84 -8.29
C SER A 13 50.90 49.48 -7.56
N GLY A 14 49.70 49.07 -7.17
CA GLY A 14 49.47 47.76 -6.59
C GLY A 14 48.27 47.12 -7.24
N VAL A 15 48.53 46.26 -8.24
CA VAL A 15 47.57 45.28 -8.76
C VAL A 15 46.78 44.73 -7.57
N THR A 16 45.45 44.89 -7.59
CA THR A 16 44.58 44.18 -6.65
C THR A 16 44.84 42.70 -6.87
N ALA A 17 45.66 42.10 -6.01
CA ALA A 17 45.85 40.67 -5.99
C ALA A 17 44.48 40.08 -5.65
N VAL A 18 43.76 39.63 -6.69
CA VAL A 18 42.61 38.76 -6.52
C VAL A 18 43.18 37.49 -5.89
N VAL A 19 43.14 37.42 -4.56
CA VAL A 19 43.45 36.20 -3.84
C VAL A 19 42.43 35.19 -4.31
N ARG A 20 42.83 34.31 -5.23
CA ARG A 20 42.04 33.13 -5.57
C ARG A 20 41.96 32.30 -4.30
N GLN A 21 40.82 32.40 -3.61
CA GLN A 21 40.49 31.51 -2.52
C GLN A 21 40.45 30.10 -3.10
N GLY A 22 41.45 29.28 -2.76
CA GLY A 22 41.48 27.88 -3.14
C GLY A 22 40.32 27.12 -2.50
N PHE A 23 39.99 25.95 -3.03
CA PHE A 23 38.93 25.11 -2.48
C PHE A 23 39.21 24.76 -1.01
N SER A 24 38.29 25.11 -0.12
CA SER A 24 38.40 24.80 1.31
C SER A 24 37.85 23.41 1.60
N TYR A 25 38.73 22.41 1.70
CA TYR A 25 38.34 21.04 2.04
C TYR A 25 37.62 20.93 3.40
N ARG A 26 38.00 21.76 4.38
CA ARG A 26 37.30 21.83 5.67
C ARG A 26 35.88 22.35 5.51
N GLY A 27 35.71 23.48 4.83
CA GLY A 27 34.37 24.05 4.59
C GLY A 27 33.48 23.12 3.78
N PHE A 28 34.05 22.50 2.73
CA PHE A 28 33.35 21.53 1.91
C PHE A 28 32.87 20.32 2.72
N THR A 29 33.75 19.66 3.48
CA THR A 29 33.35 18.48 4.27
C THR A 29 32.30 18.80 5.32
N SER A 30 32.35 19.98 5.97
CA SER A 30 31.31 20.43 6.89
C SER A 30 29.95 20.64 6.20
N LEU A 31 29.94 21.29 5.03
CA LEU A 31 28.71 21.48 4.25
C LEU A 31 28.17 20.15 3.72
N LEU A 32 29.04 19.22 3.32
CA LEU A 32 28.66 17.90 2.84
C LEU A 32 27.99 17.07 3.95
N VAL A 33 28.55 17.09 5.16
CA VAL A 33 27.93 16.46 6.35
C VAL A 33 26.57 17.06 6.64
N LEU A 34 26.46 18.40 6.64
CA LEU A 34 25.17 19.09 6.89
C LEU A 34 24.12 18.75 5.82
N ALA A 35 24.49 18.80 4.54
CA ALA A 35 23.58 18.49 3.45
C ALA A 35 23.09 17.03 3.52
N ASN A 36 23.99 16.08 3.78
CA ASN A 36 23.60 14.68 3.94
C ASN A 36 22.76 14.44 5.20
N PHE A 37 23.01 15.16 6.29
CA PHE A 37 22.16 15.10 7.48
C PHE A 37 20.71 15.49 7.16
N VAL A 38 20.51 16.54 6.36
CA VAL A 38 19.16 16.95 5.92
C VAL A 38 18.52 15.87 5.05
N VAL A 39 19.22 15.37 4.03
CA VAL A 39 18.70 14.31 3.15
C VAL A 39 18.34 13.04 3.94
N MET A 40 19.22 12.61 4.83
CA MET A 40 19.01 11.46 5.73
C MET A 40 17.81 11.64 6.64
N SER A 41 17.62 12.85 7.18
CA SER A 41 16.48 13.15 8.05
C SER A 41 15.16 13.07 7.28
N VAL A 42 15.09 13.69 6.11
CA VAL A 42 13.89 13.67 5.26
C VAL A 42 13.57 12.25 4.81
N THR A 43 14.55 11.55 4.25
CA THR A 43 14.36 10.17 3.79
C THR A 43 14.05 9.21 4.94
N GLY A 44 14.66 9.41 6.11
CA GLY A 44 14.35 8.63 7.32
C GLY A 44 12.91 8.82 7.79
N ILE A 45 12.38 10.05 7.76
CA ILE A 45 10.98 10.35 8.07
C ILE A 45 10.04 9.68 7.07
N VAL A 46 10.36 9.76 5.76
CA VAL A 46 9.54 9.10 4.72
C VAL A 46 9.52 7.59 4.93
N LEU A 47 10.68 6.96 5.11
CA LEU A 47 10.81 5.52 5.34
C LEU A 47 10.20 5.05 6.68
N TYR A 48 10.02 5.98 7.62
CA TYR A 48 9.32 5.71 8.86
C TYR A 48 7.81 5.55 8.62
N VAL A 49 7.21 6.35 7.74
CA VAL A 49 5.75 6.39 7.54
C VAL A 49 5.27 5.54 6.36
N VAL A 50 6.14 5.26 5.38
CA VAL A 50 5.83 4.49 4.16
C VAL A 50 5.26 3.10 4.49
N PRO A 51 4.31 2.55 3.69
CA PRO A 51 3.80 1.19 3.89
C PRO A 51 4.89 0.13 3.95
N SER A 52 4.53 -1.04 4.51
CA SER A 52 5.37 -2.24 4.40
C SER A 52 5.67 -2.57 2.94
N GLY A 53 6.79 -3.22 2.65
CA GLY A 53 7.19 -3.53 1.27
C GLY A 53 6.13 -4.30 0.48
N ARG A 54 5.43 -5.23 1.15
CA ARG A 54 4.30 -5.96 0.56
C ARG A 54 3.17 -5.03 0.13
N VAL A 55 2.72 -4.15 1.01
CA VAL A 55 1.61 -3.22 0.73
C VAL A 55 2.03 -2.18 -0.31
N ALA A 56 3.27 -1.68 -0.23
CA ALA A 56 3.82 -0.74 -1.20
C ALA A 56 3.82 -1.31 -2.62
N ASN A 57 4.29 -2.55 -2.78
CA ASN A 57 4.32 -3.23 -4.07
C ASN A 57 2.91 -3.60 -4.56
N TRP A 58 2.00 -3.96 -3.66
CA TRP A 58 0.65 -4.35 -4.00
C TRP A 58 -0.21 -3.18 -4.49
N LEU A 59 -0.01 -2.00 -3.91
CA LEU A 59 -0.72 -0.77 -4.26
C LEU A 59 0.00 0.08 -5.33
N ASP A 60 1.19 -0.32 -5.77
CA ASP A 60 2.15 0.55 -6.50
C ASP A 60 2.28 1.92 -5.85
N TRP A 61 2.54 1.90 -4.54
CA TRP A 61 2.68 3.10 -3.75
C TRP A 61 3.83 3.97 -4.27
N THR A 62 3.53 5.24 -4.49
CA THR A 62 4.52 6.25 -4.83
C THR A 62 4.31 7.51 -3.98
N PHE A 63 5.39 8.22 -3.71
CA PHE A 63 5.37 9.54 -3.10
C PHE A 63 6.39 10.43 -3.80
N LEU A 64 5.94 11.59 -4.28
CA LEU A 64 6.71 12.48 -5.15
C LEU A 64 7.28 11.73 -6.39
N SER A 65 6.46 10.86 -6.99
CA SER A 65 6.81 10.04 -8.16
C SER A 65 7.94 9.03 -7.93
N LEU A 66 8.31 8.78 -6.67
CA LEU A 66 9.30 7.78 -6.29
C LEU A 66 8.61 6.62 -5.58
N ALA A 67 8.99 5.40 -5.93
CA ALA A 67 8.55 4.21 -5.22
C ALA A 67 9.24 4.12 -3.86
N LYS A 68 8.70 3.27 -2.97
CA LYS A 68 9.31 3.02 -1.65
C LYS A 68 10.79 2.63 -1.77
N ASP A 69 11.13 1.82 -2.75
CA ASP A 69 12.49 1.31 -2.91
C ASP A 69 13.46 2.39 -3.42
N ASP A 70 12.98 3.38 -4.16
CA ASP A 70 13.76 4.57 -4.53
C ASP A 70 14.10 5.42 -3.29
N TRP A 71 13.10 5.65 -2.42
CA TRP A 71 13.33 6.34 -1.14
C TRP A 71 14.35 5.59 -0.28
N ALA A 72 14.30 4.26 -0.26
CA ALA A 72 15.27 3.42 0.43
C ALA A 72 16.67 3.56 -0.20
N ALA A 73 16.78 3.55 -1.53
CA ALA A 73 18.03 3.70 -2.24
C ALA A 73 18.69 5.07 -1.97
N ILE A 74 17.90 6.15 -1.97
CA ILE A 74 18.40 7.50 -1.62
C ILE A 74 18.89 7.52 -0.16
N HIS A 75 18.15 6.92 0.78
CA HIS A 75 18.55 6.87 2.19
C HIS A 75 19.87 6.09 2.38
N ILE A 76 19.99 4.91 1.78
CA ILE A 76 21.19 4.05 1.92
C ILE A 76 22.41 4.70 1.27
N SER A 77 22.28 5.21 0.04
CA SER A 77 23.38 5.87 -0.66
C SER A 77 23.84 7.14 0.08
N SER A 78 22.91 7.97 0.55
CA SER A 78 23.23 9.15 1.36
C SER A 78 23.81 8.79 2.72
N SER A 79 23.40 7.68 3.35
CA SER A 79 24.02 7.16 4.59
C SER A 79 25.50 6.84 4.40
N LEU A 80 25.84 6.16 3.30
CA LEU A 80 27.23 5.81 2.99
C LEU A 80 28.08 7.07 2.80
N ILE A 81 27.57 8.03 2.03
CA ILE A 81 28.24 9.32 1.83
C ILE A 81 28.38 10.07 3.16
N PHE A 82 27.35 10.06 4.01
CA PHE A 82 27.40 10.69 5.33
C PHE A 82 28.49 10.10 6.22
N VAL A 83 28.63 8.77 6.26
CA VAL A 83 29.70 8.10 7.03
C VAL A 83 31.08 8.50 6.50
N VAL A 84 31.30 8.43 5.18
CA VAL A 84 32.57 8.83 4.57
C VAL A 84 32.87 10.31 4.84
N ALA A 85 31.89 11.19 4.65
CA ALA A 85 32.01 12.62 4.92
C ALA A 85 32.29 12.90 6.40
N GLY A 86 31.70 12.14 7.33
CA GLY A 86 31.96 12.22 8.76
C GLY A 86 33.40 11.83 9.12
N VAL A 87 33.94 10.77 8.52
CA VAL A 87 35.35 10.38 8.68
C VAL A 87 36.27 11.48 8.15
N LEU A 88 36.01 11.98 6.93
CA LEU A 88 36.80 13.07 6.34
C LEU A 88 36.71 14.35 7.17
N HIS A 89 35.53 14.66 7.71
CA HIS A 89 35.32 15.79 8.61
C HIS A 89 36.15 15.65 9.88
N LEU A 90 36.18 14.46 10.51
CA LEU A 90 36.99 14.21 11.69
C LEU A 90 38.49 14.30 11.41
N VAL A 91 38.97 13.73 10.29
CA VAL A 91 40.38 13.80 9.87
C VAL A 91 40.79 15.24 9.59
N ASN A 92 40.00 15.99 8.81
CA ASN A 92 40.29 17.38 8.44
C ASN A 92 40.28 18.35 9.64
N ASN A 93 39.55 17.98 10.69
CA ASN A 93 39.42 18.75 11.94
C ASN A 93 40.10 18.06 13.13
N TRP A 94 40.98 17.08 12.90
CA TRP A 94 41.61 16.28 13.96
C TRP A 94 42.45 17.13 14.93
N LYS A 95 43.24 18.07 14.40
CA LYS A 95 44.06 18.98 15.22
C LYS A 95 43.19 19.85 16.15
N PRO A 96 42.18 20.60 15.65
CA PRO A 96 41.21 21.29 16.50
C PRO A 96 40.53 20.39 17.54
N PHE A 97 40.08 19.20 17.12
CA PHE A 97 39.41 18.24 17.99
C PHE A 97 40.30 17.79 19.15
N VAL A 98 41.52 17.30 18.86
CA VAL A 98 42.47 16.83 19.87
C VAL A 98 42.93 17.98 20.75
N HIS A 99 43.15 19.18 20.19
CA HIS A 99 43.46 20.37 21.00
C HIS A 99 42.33 20.65 21.99
N HIS A 100 41.07 20.68 21.53
CA HIS A 100 39.92 20.88 22.39
C HIS A 100 39.84 19.84 23.51
N VAL A 101 40.00 18.55 23.18
CA VAL A 101 40.01 17.46 24.17
C VAL A 101 41.18 17.58 25.15
N ARG A 102 42.40 17.81 24.67
CA ARG A 102 43.61 17.92 25.52
C ARG A 102 43.58 19.14 26.43
N GLU A 103 43.19 20.29 25.90
CA GLU A 103 43.04 21.52 26.68
C GLU A 103 41.94 21.37 27.74
N ARG A 104 40.89 20.60 27.44
CA ARG A 104 39.84 20.24 28.42
C ARG A 104 40.34 19.27 29.50
N MET A 105 41.19 18.31 29.14
CA MET A 105 41.79 17.33 30.06
C MET A 105 42.87 17.94 30.96
N ALA A 106 43.72 18.82 30.43
CA ALA A 106 44.82 19.45 31.16
C ALA A 106 44.34 20.43 32.25
N ARG A 107 43.15 21.01 32.10
CA ARG A 107 42.47 21.84 33.11
C ARG A 107 41.84 20.98 34.22
N HIS A 108 42.62 20.12 34.88
CA HIS A 108 42.40 19.46 36.20
C HIS A 108 40.96 19.15 36.66
N SER A 109 40.08 18.83 35.72
CA SER A 109 38.69 18.45 35.94
C SER A 109 38.45 17.12 35.26
N VAL A 110 39.30 16.13 35.56
CA VAL A 110 39.27 14.76 35.00
C VAL A 110 38.11 13.93 35.63
N ARG A 111 37.07 14.59 36.13
CA ARG A 111 35.78 13.95 36.34
C ARG A 111 35.04 14.07 35.02
N PRO A 112 34.49 12.98 34.45
CA PRO A 112 33.62 13.13 33.30
C PRO A 112 32.57 14.18 33.65
N LYS A 113 32.38 15.13 32.73
CA LYS A 113 31.34 16.16 32.82
C LYS A 113 30.09 15.46 33.38
N LYS A 114 29.33 15.96 34.37
CA LYS A 114 28.02 15.33 34.68
C LYS A 114 27.20 15.16 33.39
N GLU A 115 27.41 16.06 32.44
CA GLU A 115 26.94 16.08 31.06
C GLU A 115 27.43 14.89 30.20
N ALA A 116 28.70 14.51 30.27
CA ALA A 116 29.25 13.38 29.51
C ALA A 116 28.79 12.04 30.08
N VAL A 117 28.72 11.91 31.40
CA VAL A 117 28.10 10.75 32.06
C VAL A 117 26.62 10.68 31.70
N ALA A 118 25.89 11.80 31.78
CA ALA A 118 24.48 11.85 31.42
C ALA A 118 24.25 11.49 29.95
N ALA A 119 25.10 11.94 29.02
CA ALA A 119 25.01 11.57 27.60
C ALA A 119 25.26 10.08 27.39
N PHE A 120 26.27 9.50 28.06
CA PHE A 120 26.56 8.07 27.98
C PHE A 120 25.44 7.22 28.59
N VAL A 121 24.99 7.57 29.81
CA VAL A 121 23.87 6.90 30.47
C VAL A 121 22.61 7.04 29.65
N GLY A 122 22.32 8.22 29.10
CA GLY A 122 21.19 8.46 28.20
C GLY A 122 21.24 7.57 26.96
N MET A 123 22.41 7.46 26.31
CA MET A 123 22.61 6.54 25.18
C MET A 123 22.34 5.09 25.58
N VAL A 124 22.90 4.63 26.70
CA VAL A 124 22.67 3.28 27.22
C VAL A 124 21.19 3.04 27.54
N LEU A 125 20.51 4.01 28.16
CA LEU A 125 19.09 3.93 28.49
C LEU A 125 18.21 3.87 27.22
N ILE A 126 18.52 4.66 26.19
CA ILE A 126 17.81 4.61 24.91
C ILE A 126 17.98 3.23 24.29
N VAL A 127 19.22 2.75 24.15
CA VAL A 127 19.50 1.44 23.52
C VAL A 127 18.86 0.31 24.32
N ALA A 128 19.08 0.25 25.64
CA ALA A 128 18.53 -0.80 26.49
C ALA A 128 17.00 -0.74 26.55
N GLY A 129 16.44 0.46 26.66
CA GLY A 129 14.99 0.67 26.68
C GLY A 129 14.31 0.29 25.36
N THR A 130 14.94 0.57 24.21
CA THR A 130 14.46 0.11 22.90
C THR A 130 14.52 -1.41 22.77
N ILE A 131 15.64 -2.06 23.17
CA ILE A 131 15.76 -3.52 23.12
C ILE A 131 14.75 -4.21 24.05
N ALA A 132 14.51 -3.63 25.22
CA ALA A 132 13.57 -4.15 26.21
C ALA A 132 12.10 -3.75 25.93
N ASP A 133 11.83 -3.02 24.84
CA ASP A 133 10.50 -2.52 24.47
C ASP A 133 9.78 -1.72 25.58
N LEU A 134 10.55 -0.94 26.35
CA LEU A 134 10.03 -0.17 27.49
C LEU A 134 9.54 1.23 27.07
N PRO A 135 8.46 1.75 27.70
CA PRO A 135 8.07 3.15 27.54
C PRO A 135 9.16 4.14 28.03
N PRO A 136 9.29 5.33 27.42
CA PRO A 136 8.54 5.82 26.26
C PRO A 136 9.12 5.35 24.90
N PHE A 137 10.19 4.55 24.89
CA PHE A 137 10.89 4.17 23.66
C PHE A 137 10.02 3.29 22.75
N SER A 138 9.18 2.44 23.33
CA SER A 138 8.22 1.62 22.58
C SER A 138 7.13 2.43 21.87
N TYR A 139 6.83 3.66 22.33
CA TYR A 139 5.85 4.53 21.66
C TYR A 139 6.26 4.92 20.25
N LEU A 140 7.57 5.05 20.00
CA LEU A 140 8.08 5.30 18.66
C LEU A 140 7.73 4.12 17.75
N MET A 141 8.01 2.88 18.16
CA MET A 141 7.69 1.72 17.32
C MET A 141 6.17 1.55 17.12
N GLN A 142 5.36 1.79 18.15
CA GLN A 142 3.91 1.75 18.03
C GLN A 142 3.37 2.80 17.04
N LEU A 143 3.93 4.02 17.05
CA LEU A 143 3.58 5.05 16.07
C LEU A 143 3.99 4.64 14.65
N ASN A 144 5.15 3.99 14.49
CA ASN A 144 5.59 3.46 13.21
C ASN A 144 4.58 2.44 12.65
N GLU A 145 4.20 1.47 13.48
CA GLU A 145 3.24 0.43 13.11
C GLU A 145 1.84 0.99 12.84
N ALA A 146 1.38 1.94 13.66
CA ALA A 146 0.11 2.64 13.41
C ALA A 146 0.13 3.39 12.07
N ALA A 147 1.21 4.11 11.77
CA ALA A 147 1.36 4.82 10.50
C ALA A 147 1.38 3.86 9.31
N LYS A 148 2.11 2.74 9.42
CA LYS A 148 2.14 1.69 8.40
C LYS A 148 0.80 0.99 8.21
N GLY A 149 0.07 0.77 9.30
CA GLY A 149 -1.24 0.12 9.30
C GLY A 149 -2.32 0.92 8.57
N MET A 150 -2.23 2.26 8.55
CA MET A 150 -3.18 3.10 7.80
C MET A 150 -3.21 2.78 6.30
N TRP A 151 -2.07 2.37 5.73
CA TRP A 151 -2.00 1.98 4.32
C TRP A 151 -2.66 0.63 4.06
N SER A 152 -2.60 -0.30 5.02
CA SER A 152 -3.28 -1.59 4.91
C SER A 152 -4.80 -1.44 4.87
N LEU A 153 -5.36 -0.42 5.55
CA LEU A 153 -6.80 -0.13 5.50
C LEU A 153 -7.29 0.32 4.11
N GLN A 154 -6.39 0.79 3.24
CA GLN A 154 -6.72 1.21 1.87
C GLN A 154 -6.72 0.04 0.88
N VAL A 155 -6.23 -1.14 1.29
CA VAL A 155 -6.20 -2.34 0.46
C VAL A 155 -7.61 -2.94 0.47
N SER A 156 -8.34 -2.83 -0.64
CA SER A 156 -9.68 -3.43 -0.76
C SER A 156 -9.64 -4.96 -0.78
N GLU A 157 -8.58 -5.54 -1.34
CA GLU A 157 -8.38 -6.99 -1.45
C GLU A 157 -6.94 -7.33 -1.04
N GLU A 158 -6.80 -8.11 0.03
CA GLU A 158 -5.49 -8.59 0.47
C GLU A 158 -4.87 -9.49 -0.59
N PRO A 159 -3.53 -9.43 -0.78
CA PRO A 159 -2.87 -10.32 -1.70
C PRO A 159 -3.06 -11.78 -1.25
N PRO A 160 -3.39 -12.72 -2.17
CA PRO A 160 -3.69 -14.10 -1.82
C PRO A 160 -2.51 -14.84 -1.19
N PHE A 161 -1.28 -14.36 -1.40
CA PHE A 161 -0.07 -14.84 -0.77
C PHE A 161 1.04 -13.78 -0.87
N SER A 162 2.17 -14.03 -0.19
CA SER A 162 3.32 -13.12 -0.24
C SER A 162 3.89 -12.99 -1.65
N ARG A 163 4.16 -11.75 -2.09
CA ARG A 163 4.66 -11.42 -3.44
C ARG A 163 3.72 -11.85 -4.57
N ALA A 164 2.41 -11.76 -4.35
CA ALA A 164 1.42 -12.07 -5.37
C ALA A 164 1.58 -11.20 -6.63
N GLU A 165 2.06 -9.96 -6.49
CA GLU A 165 2.35 -9.06 -7.60
C GLU A 165 3.37 -9.61 -8.58
N GLU A 166 4.31 -10.45 -8.13
CA GLU A 166 5.35 -11.09 -8.94
C GLU A 166 4.89 -12.45 -9.51
N ALA A 167 3.69 -12.91 -9.14
CA ALA A 167 3.21 -14.24 -9.50
C ALA A 167 2.59 -14.27 -10.91
N THR A 168 2.72 -15.42 -11.56
CA THR A 168 1.97 -15.71 -12.79
C THR A 168 0.52 -16.04 -12.49
N LEU A 169 -0.39 -15.80 -13.44
CA LEU A 169 -1.80 -16.17 -13.31
C LEU A 169 -1.99 -17.67 -13.02
N ALA A 170 -1.14 -18.54 -13.59
CA ALA A 170 -1.14 -19.96 -13.30
C ALA A 170 -0.83 -20.27 -11.82
N LEU A 171 0.12 -19.54 -11.22
CA LEU A 171 0.42 -19.69 -9.80
C LEU A 171 -0.72 -19.15 -8.92
N VAL A 172 -1.32 -18.03 -9.31
CA VAL A 172 -2.50 -17.48 -8.63
C VAL A 172 -3.65 -18.48 -8.66
N ALA A 173 -3.93 -19.06 -9.82
CA ALA A 173 -4.96 -20.08 -9.99
C ALA A 173 -4.70 -21.29 -9.09
N ALA A 174 -3.47 -21.82 -9.09
CA ALA A 174 -3.09 -22.95 -8.24
C ALA A 174 -3.24 -22.64 -6.73
N ARG A 175 -2.90 -21.42 -6.30
CA ARG A 175 -3.00 -21.00 -4.88
C ARG A 175 -4.43 -20.70 -4.43
N THR A 176 -5.32 -20.36 -5.37
CA THR A 176 -6.73 -20.04 -5.09
C THR A 176 -7.69 -21.19 -5.43
N GLY A 177 -7.17 -22.35 -5.86
CA GLY A 177 -7.98 -23.51 -6.22
C GLY A 177 -8.79 -23.33 -7.51
N ARG A 178 -8.32 -22.46 -8.42
CA ARG A 178 -8.96 -22.16 -9.70
C ARG A 178 -8.17 -22.77 -10.87
N SER A 179 -8.80 -22.95 -12.03
CA SER A 179 -8.06 -23.30 -13.25
C SER A 179 -7.38 -22.06 -13.84
N PRO A 180 -6.18 -22.18 -14.44
CA PRO A 180 -5.51 -21.06 -15.09
C PRO A 180 -6.36 -20.42 -16.20
N GLU A 181 -7.14 -21.23 -16.91
CA GLU A 181 -8.02 -20.79 -18.00
C GLU A 181 -9.16 -19.92 -17.45
N ALA A 182 -9.77 -20.30 -16.31
CA ALA A 182 -10.84 -19.52 -15.69
C ALA A 182 -10.33 -18.16 -15.19
N VAL A 183 -9.12 -18.11 -14.63
CA VAL A 183 -8.49 -16.86 -14.18
C VAL A 183 -8.21 -15.92 -15.36
N VAL A 184 -7.67 -16.45 -16.47
CA VAL A 184 -7.40 -15.67 -17.68
C VAL A 184 -8.72 -15.17 -18.30
N ALA A 185 -9.73 -16.03 -18.40
CA ALA A 185 -11.04 -15.68 -18.94
C ALA A 185 -11.71 -14.57 -18.10
N ALA A 186 -11.76 -14.73 -16.77
CA ALA A 186 -12.36 -13.75 -15.87
C ALA A 186 -11.71 -12.35 -15.99
N LEU A 187 -10.38 -12.30 -16.13
CA LEU A 187 -9.68 -11.03 -16.34
C LEU A 187 -9.94 -10.43 -17.73
N GLY A 188 -10.02 -11.27 -18.76
CA GLY A 188 -10.36 -10.82 -20.11
C GLY A 188 -11.79 -10.28 -20.20
N GLU A 189 -12.76 -10.94 -19.57
CA GLU A 189 -14.14 -10.48 -19.45
C GLU A 189 -14.27 -9.20 -18.63
N ALA A 190 -13.40 -9.01 -17.63
CA ALA A 190 -13.26 -7.77 -16.89
C ALA A 190 -12.60 -6.63 -17.69
N GLY A 191 -12.29 -6.85 -18.98
CA GLY A 191 -11.75 -5.86 -19.90
C GLY A 191 -10.24 -5.62 -19.77
N LEU A 192 -9.50 -6.53 -19.11
CA LEU A 192 -8.05 -6.40 -18.99
C LEU A 192 -7.31 -7.07 -20.14
N THR A 193 -6.21 -6.45 -20.56
CA THR A 193 -5.29 -7.01 -21.55
C THR A 193 -4.43 -8.10 -20.90
N VAL A 194 -4.69 -9.37 -21.20
CA VAL A 194 -3.97 -10.54 -20.66
C VAL A 194 -3.41 -11.40 -21.80
N GLN A 195 -2.17 -11.87 -21.67
CA GLN A 195 -1.49 -12.67 -22.70
C GLN A 195 -1.65 -14.18 -22.49
N GLY A 196 -1.92 -14.63 -21.27
CA GLY A 196 -2.16 -16.04 -20.96
C GLY A 196 -1.78 -16.43 -19.53
N PRO A 197 -1.72 -17.74 -19.22
CA PRO A 197 -1.49 -18.24 -17.87
C PRO A 197 -0.12 -17.88 -17.26
N ASN A 198 0.90 -17.67 -18.09
CA ASN A 198 2.26 -17.31 -17.63
C ASN A 198 2.46 -15.80 -17.44
N ASP A 199 1.44 -15.01 -17.74
CA ASP A 199 1.44 -13.57 -17.56
C ASP A 199 1.49 -13.23 -16.06
N VAL A 200 2.23 -12.17 -15.71
CA VAL A 200 2.52 -11.80 -14.31
C VAL A 200 1.56 -10.69 -13.87
N ILE A 201 1.04 -10.74 -12.63
CA ILE A 201 0.08 -9.74 -12.14
C ILE A 201 0.62 -8.31 -12.35
N ARG A 202 1.86 -8.03 -11.95
CA ARG A 202 2.49 -6.71 -12.15
C ARG A 202 2.54 -6.29 -13.63
N ALA A 203 2.90 -7.20 -14.54
CA ALA A 203 2.94 -6.89 -15.96
C ALA A 203 1.54 -6.66 -16.57
N ILE A 204 0.50 -7.28 -16.01
CA ILE A 204 -0.90 -7.00 -16.35
C ILE A 204 -1.29 -5.62 -15.81
N ALA A 205 -0.93 -5.31 -14.57
CA ALA A 205 -1.20 -4.04 -13.92
C ALA A 205 -0.63 -2.87 -14.74
N ASP A 206 0.66 -2.95 -15.10
CA ASP A 206 1.36 -1.95 -15.91
C ASP A 206 0.71 -1.71 -17.28
N ARG A 207 0.23 -2.77 -17.95
CA ARG A 207 -0.41 -2.66 -19.28
C ARG A 207 -1.82 -2.09 -19.25
N ASN A 208 -2.46 -2.08 -18.08
CA ASN A 208 -3.85 -1.65 -17.93
C ASN A 208 -3.97 -0.39 -17.06
N ASP A 209 -2.85 0.28 -16.74
CA ASP A 209 -2.79 1.45 -15.85
C ASP A 209 -3.49 1.19 -14.50
N LEU A 210 -3.28 -0.01 -13.94
CA LEU A 210 -3.80 -0.44 -12.65
C LEU A 210 -2.65 -0.80 -11.71
N SER A 211 -2.95 -0.91 -10.42
CA SER A 211 -2.06 -1.58 -9.46
C SER A 211 -2.33 -3.11 -9.44
N PRO A 212 -1.39 -3.93 -8.93
CA PRO A 212 -1.61 -5.36 -8.69
C PRO A 212 -2.88 -5.64 -7.88
N ALA A 213 -3.14 -4.83 -6.86
CA ALA A 213 -4.39 -4.87 -6.08
C ALA A 213 -5.62 -4.64 -6.97
N GLY A 214 -5.57 -3.66 -7.88
CA GLY A 214 -6.64 -3.38 -8.82
C GLY A 214 -6.92 -4.54 -9.77
N VAL A 215 -5.87 -5.18 -10.30
CA VAL A 215 -6.01 -6.38 -11.15
C VAL A 215 -6.68 -7.52 -10.38
N TYR A 216 -6.22 -7.78 -9.15
CA TYR A 216 -6.78 -8.84 -8.33
C TYR A 216 -8.23 -8.57 -7.92
N ALA A 217 -8.60 -7.32 -7.63
CA ALA A 217 -9.99 -6.95 -7.36
C ALA A 217 -10.91 -7.24 -8.57
N ARG A 218 -10.44 -6.97 -9.80
CA ARG A 218 -11.19 -7.30 -11.02
C ARG A 218 -11.30 -8.81 -11.22
N LEU A 219 -10.25 -9.57 -10.90
CA LEU A 219 -10.30 -11.04 -10.92
C LEU A 219 -11.38 -11.56 -9.97
N GLN A 220 -11.39 -11.09 -8.72
CA GLN A 220 -12.36 -11.51 -7.71
C GLN A 220 -13.80 -11.21 -8.16
N GLN A 221 -14.03 -10.03 -8.74
CA GLN A 221 -15.34 -9.65 -9.30
C GLN A 221 -15.75 -10.55 -10.47
N GLY A 222 -14.83 -10.84 -11.40
CA GLY A 222 -15.12 -11.72 -12.54
C GLY A 222 -15.41 -13.16 -12.10
N LEU A 223 -14.63 -13.69 -11.14
CA LEU A 223 -14.86 -15.02 -10.58
C LEU A 223 -16.17 -15.10 -9.80
N ALA A 224 -16.52 -14.09 -9.01
CA ALA A 224 -17.81 -14.03 -8.31
C ALA A 224 -19.00 -13.97 -9.27
N SER A 225 -18.83 -13.34 -10.44
CA SER A 225 -19.85 -13.28 -11.48
C SER A 225 -20.02 -14.62 -12.23
N THR A 226 -19.05 -15.54 -12.09
CA THR A 226 -19.03 -16.85 -12.77
C THR A 226 -19.47 -18.01 -11.86
N GLU A 227 -19.47 -17.81 -10.53
CA GLU A 227 -20.03 -18.79 -9.60
C GLU A 227 -21.56 -18.87 -9.73
N PRO A 228 -22.14 -20.07 -9.83
CA PRO A 228 -23.55 -20.34 -9.59
C PRO A 228 -24.15 -19.54 -8.41
N SER A 229 -24.80 -18.41 -8.71
CA SER A 229 -25.65 -17.74 -7.74
C SER A 229 -26.83 -18.65 -7.38
N GLY A 230 -26.96 -18.98 -6.10
CA GLY A 230 -28.08 -19.76 -5.54
C GLY A 230 -27.72 -21.20 -5.11
N PRO A 231 -28.67 -21.94 -4.51
CA PRO A 231 -28.44 -23.28 -3.99
C PRO A 231 -28.18 -24.31 -5.09
N ALA A 232 -27.44 -25.38 -4.79
CA ALA A 232 -27.02 -26.40 -5.77
C ALA A 232 -28.20 -27.01 -6.56
N TRP A 233 -29.37 -27.21 -5.92
CA TRP A 233 -30.56 -27.72 -6.59
C TRP A 233 -31.06 -26.80 -7.72
N LEU A 234 -30.82 -25.50 -7.64
CA LEU A 234 -31.19 -24.53 -8.67
C LEU A 234 -30.37 -24.74 -9.95
N GLN A 235 -29.13 -25.22 -9.82
CA GLN A 235 -28.26 -25.57 -10.94
C GLN A 235 -28.63 -26.91 -11.58
N GLU A 236 -29.33 -27.77 -10.84
CA GLU A 236 -29.79 -29.09 -11.29
C GLU A 236 -31.22 -29.06 -11.84
N ALA A 237 -32.02 -28.07 -11.43
CA ALA A 237 -33.39 -27.90 -11.92
C ALA A 237 -33.42 -27.69 -13.45
N ARG A 238 -34.26 -28.47 -14.13
CA ARG A 238 -34.46 -28.38 -15.58
C ARG A 238 -35.90 -28.07 -15.96
N THR A 239 -36.83 -28.34 -15.05
CA THR A 239 -38.27 -28.20 -15.27
C THR A 239 -38.90 -27.31 -14.20
N VAL A 240 -40.08 -26.77 -14.52
CA VAL A 240 -40.88 -26.00 -13.57
C VAL A 240 -41.23 -26.83 -12.33
N ASP A 241 -41.44 -28.13 -12.49
CA ASP A 241 -41.77 -29.04 -11.39
C ASP A 241 -40.59 -29.25 -10.42
N ASP A 242 -39.35 -29.28 -10.93
CA ASP A 242 -38.14 -29.33 -10.08
C ASP A 242 -38.06 -28.10 -9.16
N ILE A 243 -38.38 -26.93 -9.71
CA ILE A 243 -38.39 -25.67 -8.96
C ILE A 243 -39.53 -25.68 -7.92
N LYS A 244 -40.73 -26.12 -8.31
CA LYS A 244 -41.90 -26.20 -7.42
C LYS A 244 -41.65 -27.11 -6.23
N LEU A 245 -40.99 -28.25 -6.45
CA LEU A 245 -40.67 -29.22 -5.40
C LEU A 245 -39.84 -28.58 -4.27
N HIS A 246 -38.93 -27.66 -4.60
CA HIS A 246 -38.04 -27.02 -3.65
C HIS A 246 -38.61 -25.74 -3.02
N LEU A 247 -39.40 -24.96 -3.78
CA LEU A 247 -40.00 -23.72 -3.29
C LEU A 247 -41.20 -23.99 -2.37
N GLY A 248 -41.97 -25.05 -2.64
CA GLY A 248 -43.27 -25.30 -2.02
C GLY A 248 -44.34 -24.27 -2.39
N ASP A 249 -45.62 -24.60 -2.22
CA ASP A 249 -46.72 -23.72 -2.68
C ASP A 249 -47.19 -22.72 -1.60
N SER A 250 -46.75 -22.86 -0.35
CA SER A 250 -47.29 -22.08 0.76
C SER A 250 -46.55 -20.76 0.97
N GLY A 251 -47.27 -19.64 0.82
CA GLY A 251 -46.84 -18.34 1.33
C GLY A 251 -45.97 -17.49 0.38
N LEU A 252 -45.60 -18.00 -0.80
CA LEU A 252 -44.77 -17.26 -1.78
C LEU A 252 -45.43 -15.94 -2.23
N GLY A 253 -46.75 -15.93 -2.43
CA GLY A 253 -47.46 -14.72 -2.90
C GLY A 253 -47.39 -13.51 -1.97
N ARG A 254 -47.09 -13.71 -0.68
CA ARG A 254 -46.94 -12.62 0.30
C ARG A 254 -45.54 -11.99 0.30
N LYS A 255 -44.56 -12.66 -0.33
CA LYS A 255 -43.17 -12.22 -0.35
C LYS A 255 -42.93 -11.21 -1.46
N THR A 256 -41.94 -10.36 -1.27
CA THR A 256 -41.44 -9.47 -2.31
C THR A 256 -40.38 -10.16 -3.16
N VAL A 257 -40.07 -9.58 -4.33
CA VAL A 257 -38.97 -10.03 -5.20
C VAL A 257 -37.64 -10.05 -4.44
N GLY A 258 -37.37 -9.05 -3.61
CA GLY A 258 -36.16 -9.01 -2.78
C GLY A 258 -36.11 -10.10 -1.72
N GLN A 259 -37.26 -10.42 -1.10
CA GLN A 259 -37.33 -11.47 -0.07
C GLN A 259 -37.08 -12.86 -0.66
N ILE A 260 -37.67 -13.17 -1.83
CA ILE A 260 -37.45 -14.47 -2.46
C ILE A 260 -36.03 -14.59 -3.04
N ALA A 261 -35.45 -13.49 -3.57
CA ALA A 261 -34.06 -13.49 -4.01
C ALA A 261 -33.12 -13.83 -2.85
N GLN A 262 -33.35 -13.22 -1.67
CA GLN A 262 -32.56 -13.50 -0.47
C GLN A 262 -32.70 -14.96 -0.01
N GLU A 263 -33.92 -15.52 -0.03
CA GLU A 263 -34.15 -16.93 0.33
C GLU A 263 -33.49 -17.91 -0.64
N LEU A 264 -33.38 -17.53 -1.91
CA LEU A 264 -32.67 -18.29 -2.94
C LEU A 264 -31.16 -18.01 -2.97
N GLY A 265 -30.62 -17.20 -2.06
CA GLY A 265 -29.19 -16.85 -2.06
C GLY A 265 -28.75 -16.08 -3.31
N LEU A 266 -29.67 -15.36 -3.96
CA LEU A 266 -29.45 -14.55 -5.16
C LEU A 266 -29.36 -13.07 -4.78
N ALA A 267 -28.57 -12.28 -5.52
CA ALA A 267 -28.70 -10.84 -5.41
C ALA A 267 -30.07 -10.41 -5.98
N PRO A 268 -30.78 -9.45 -5.34
CA PRO A 268 -32.08 -8.98 -5.84
C PRO A 268 -32.01 -8.51 -7.30
N ALA A 269 -30.90 -7.88 -7.69
CA ALA A 269 -30.66 -7.44 -9.07
C ALA A 269 -30.62 -8.59 -10.07
N ASP A 270 -30.10 -9.76 -9.70
CA ASP A 270 -30.01 -10.93 -10.58
C ASP A 270 -31.41 -11.49 -10.88
N LEU A 271 -32.27 -11.59 -9.86
CA LEU A 271 -33.64 -12.06 -10.04
C LEU A 271 -34.48 -11.04 -10.85
N GLN A 272 -34.25 -9.74 -10.64
CA GLN A 272 -34.87 -8.69 -11.45
C GLN A 272 -34.45 -8.75 -12.91
N ALA A 273 -33.16 -8.98 -13.19
CA ALA A 273 -32.65 -9.15 -14.54
C ALA A 273 -33.28 -10.37 -15.24
N ARG A 274 -33.46 -11.47 -14.49
CA ARG A 274 -34.16 -12.67 -14.97
C ARG A 274 -35.64 -12.40 -15.30
N PHE A 275 -36.35 -11.64 -14.47
CA PHE A 275 -37.71 -11.19 -14.78
C PHE A 275 -37.74 -10.27 -16.02
N ALA A 276 -36.79 -9.33 -16.13
CA ALA A 276 -36.70 -8.43 -17.26
C ALA A 276 -36.45 -9.16 -18.59
N ALA A 277 -35.68 -10.26 -18.57
CA ALA A 277 -35.48 -11.12 -19.73
C ALA A 277 -36.77 -11.80 -20.24
N LEU A 278 -37.78 -11.94 -19.37
CA LEU A 278 -39.13 -12.39 -19.72
C LEU A 278 -40.09 -11.25 -20.08
N GLY A 279 -39.59 -10.01 -20.14
CA GLY A 279 -40.41 -8.81 -20.35
C GLY A 279 -41.17 -8.35 -19.11
N ILE A 280 -40.81 -8.85 -17.92
CA ILE A 280 -41.49 -8.53 -16.66
C ILE A 280 -40.67 -7.51 -15.88
N HIS A 281 -41.22 -6.30 -15.69
CA HIS A 281 -40.60 -5.29 -14.84
C HIS A 281 -40.97 -5.52 -13.37
N ALA A 282 -39.98 -5.91 -12.58
CA ALA A 282 -40.16 -6.29 -11.18
C ALA A 282 -39.33 -5.37 -10.26
N ALA A 283 -39.99 -4.50 -9.49
CA ALA A 283 -39.32 -3.76 -8.41
C ALA A 283 -38.99 -4.69 -7.24
N GLN A 284 -37.96 -4.36 -6.45
CA GLN A 284 -37.47 -5.24 -5.37
C GLN A 284 -38.52 -5.43 -4.26
N ASP A 285 -39.36 -4.42 -4.04
CA ASP A 285 -40.46 -4.38 -3.08
C ASP A 285 -41.79 -4.87 -3.66
N ALA A 286 -41.86 -5.16 -4.97
CA ALA A 286 -43.07 -5.68 -5.60
C ALA A 286 -43.45 -7.04 -5.02
N ARG A 287 -44.74 -7.24 -4.73
CA ARG A 287 -45.27 -8.51 -4.23
C ARG A 287 -45.42 -9.53 -5.35
N LEU A 288 -44.99 -10.77 -5.08
CA LEU A 288 -44.99 -11.84 -6.07
C LEU A 288 -46.40 -12.24 -6.52
N ARG A 289 -47.43 -12.13 -5.65
CA ARG A 289 -48.83 -12.35 -6.05
C ARG A 289 -49.30 -11.33 -7.08
N GLU A 290 -49.07 -10.05 -6.81
CA GLU A 290 -49.50 -8.96 -7.70
C GLU A 290 -48.78 -9.05 -9.04
N LEU A 291 -47.47 -9.34 -9.00
CA LEU A 291 -46.68 -9.54 -10.21
C LEU A 291 -47.16 -10.75 -11.03
N ALA A 292 -47.57 -11.84 -10.37
CA ALA A 292 -48.09 -13.03 -11.03
C ALA A 292 -49.47 -12.79 -11.65
N GLU A 293 -50.37 -12.09 -10.96
CA GLU A 293 -51.70 -11.73 -11.45
C GLU A 293 -51.62 -10.84 -12.70
N VAL A 294 -50.73 -9.83 -12.70
CA VAL A 294 -50.53 -8.93 -13.86
C VAL A 294 -50.03 -9.69 -15.09
N ASN A 295 -49.25 -10.77 -14.90
CA ASN A 295 -48.68 -11.58 -15.98
C ASN A 295 -49.48 -12.85 -16.28
N GLY A 296 -50.65 -13.05 -15.65
CA GLY A 296 -51.52 -14.20 -15.89
C GLY A 296 -50.91 -15.55 -15.49
N MET A 297 -49.97 -15.57 -14.54
CA MET A 297 -49.25 -16.76 -14.09
C MET A 297 -49.57 -17.12 -12.63
N GLY A 298 -49.36 -18.38 -12.25
CA GLY A 298 -49.27 -18.75 -10.83
C GLY A 298 -48.01 -18.16 -10.20
N THR A 299 -48.03 -17.84 -8.90
CA THR A 299 -46.85 -17.24 -8.24
C THR A 299 -45.61 -18.13 -8.34
N THR A 300 -45.77 -19.44 -8.14
CA THR A 300 -44.65 -20.39 -8.25
C THR A 300 -44.19 -20.54 -9.71
N ASP A 301 -45.13 -20.53 -10.67
CA ASP A 301 -44.82 -20.59 -12.11
C ASP A 301 -44.03 -19.37 -12.58
N LEU A 302 -44.41 -18.18 -12.10
CA LEU A 302 -43.71 -16.93 -12.36
C LEU A 302 -42.24 -17.01 -11.90
N ILE A 303 -42.01 -17.47 -10.66
CA ILE A 303 -40.66 -17.62 -10.10
C ILE A 303 -39.89 -18.68 -10.89
N ALA A 304 -40.50 -19.82 -11.17
CA ALA A 304 -39.86 -20.90 -11.92
C ALA A 304 -39.46 -20.48 -13.34
N ALA A 305 -40.32 -19.75 -14.04
CA ALA A 305 -40.03 -19.20 -15.36
C ALA A 305 -38.82 -18.26 -15.33
N ALA A 306 -38.73 -17.38 -14.32
CA ALA A 306 -37.58 -16.48 -14.17
C ALA A 306 -36.27 -17.24 -13.86
N LEU A 307 -36.36 -18.30 -13.06
CA LEU A 307 -35.19 -19.09 -12.68
C LEU A 307 -34.65 -19.97 -13.82
N LEU A 308 -35.53 -20.56 -14.63
CA LEU A 308 -35.17 -21.43 -15.75
C LEU A 308 -34.91 -20.67 -17.07
N GLY A 309 -35.41 -19.43 -17.19
CA GLY A 309 -35.26 -18.59 -18.38
C GLY A 309 -36.23 -18.93 -19.53
N PRO A 310 -36.22 -18.15 -20.62
CA PRO A 310 -37.25 -18.19 -21.67
C PRO A 310 -37.34 -19.48 -22.50
N ASN A 311 -36.41 -20.42 -22.32
CA ASN A 311 -36.37 -21.70 -23.06
C ASN A 311 -36.86 -22.90 -22.25
N ALA A 312 -37.31 -22.69 -21.01
CA ALA A 312 -37.81 -23.75 -20.16
C ALA A 312 -39.22 -24.19 -20.62
N ARG A 313 -39.37 -25.47 -20.97
CA ARG A 313 -40.65 -26.10 -21.29
C ARG A 313 -41.28 -26.72 -20.05
#